data_AF-A0AB33B6K6-F1
#
_entry.id   AF-A0AB33B6K6-F1
#
_cell.length_a   1.000
_cell.length_b   1.000
_cell.length_c   1.000
_cell.angle_alpha   90.00
_cell.angle_beta   90.00
_cell.angle_gamma   90.00
#
_symmetry.space_group_name_H-M   'P 1'
#
loop_
_entity.id
_entity.type
_entity.pdbx_description
1 polymer ?
#
loop_
_entity_poly.entity_id
_entity_poly.type
_entity_poly.pdbx_seq_one_letter_code
_entity_poly.pdbx_strand_id
1 'polypeptide(L)'
;MKNYKLEELRNIIDDMDLQLLHLLNERGRVVQKMGEQKKLEDFKQFNPVREREMINMIASYNEGPFETITMQHIFKTIFKASLELQEINSRNALLVSRKKKKVNTIVDVKGELLGNGRQTFIMGPCAVESLEQVRQVAQAMKKQGLTLMRGGAFKPRTSPYDFQGLGIEGLEILRQVADEFDLAIISEILNPNDVEFALDYVDTIQVGARNMQNFELLRAVGKVKKPVLLKRGLAATIDEFIHAAEYIMAQGNN
;
A
#
# COMPACT_ATOMS: atom_id res chain seq x y z
N MET A 1 -47.06 5.02 -37.38
CA MET A 1 -46.01 5.39 -38.36
C MET A 1 -44.73 5.68 -37.59
N LYS A 2 -43.61 5.04 -37.94
CA LYS A 2 -42.29 5.40 -37.40
C LYS A 2 -42.05 6.89 -37.68
N ASN A 3 -41.63 7.64 -36.67
CA ASN A 3 -41.31 9.05 -36.84
C ASN A 3 -39.92 9.13 -37.48
N TYR A 4 -39.87 9.01 -38.82
CA TYR A 4 -38.63 8.95 -39.60
C TYR A 4 -37.68 10.13 -39.31
N LYS A 5 -38.21 11.31 -39.04
CA LYS A 5 -37.42 12.50 -38.67
C LYS A 5 -36.72 12.36 -37.30
N LEU A 6 -37.35 11.66 -36.36
CA LEU A 6 -36.73 11.37 -35.06
C LEU A 6 -35.62 10.32 -35.19
N GLU A 7 -35.81 9.30 -36.03
CA GLU A 7 -34.76 8.29 -36.28
C GLU A 7 -33.54 8.92 -36.97
N GLU A 8 -33.75 9.83 -37.92
CA GLU A 8 -32.66 10.55 -38.59
C GLU A 8 -31.84 11.41 -37.61
N LEU A 9 -32.50 12.16 -36.71
CA LEU A 9 -31.81 12.94 -35.68
C LEU A 9 -31.03 12.07 -34.69
N ARG A 10 -31.55 10.88 -34.36
CA ARG A 10 -30.83 9.93 -33.49
C ARG A 10 -29.58 9.39 -34.16
N ASN A 11 -29.65 9.05 -35.44
CA ASN A 11 -28.47 8.60 -36.18
C ASN A 11 -27.37 9.67 -36.25
N ILE A 12 -27.75 10.96 -36.32
CA ILE A 12 -26.79 12.07 -36.23
C ILE A 12 -26.14 12.11 -34.85
N ILE A 13 -26.91 11.95 -33.77
CA ILE A 13 -26.38 11.89 -32.40
C ILE A 13 -25.43 10.69 -32.25
N ASP A 14 -25.78 9.52 -32.76
CA ASP A 14 -24.93 8.33 -32.69
C ASP A 14 -23.57 8.55 -33.37
N ASP A 15 -23.55 9.21 -34.53
CA ASP A 15 -22.30 9.58 -35.20
C ASP A 15 -21.49 10.59 -34.38
N MET A 16 -22.14 11.61 -33.79
CA MET A 16 -21.49 12.57 -32.90
C MET A 16 -20.90 11.88 -31.66
N ASP A 17 -21.59 10.91 -31.08
CA ASP A 17 -21.11 10.14 -29.92
C ASP A 17 -19.87 9.30 -30.27
N LEU A 18 -19.83 8.72 -31.47
CA LEU A 18 -18.63 8.01 -31.97
C LEU A 18 -17.45 8.97 -32.17
N GLN A 19 -17.70 10.18 -32.67
CA GLN A 19 -16.66 11.20 -32.79
C GLN A 19 -16.15 11.66 -31.42
N LEU A 20 -17.05 11.85 -30.44
CA LEU A 20 -16.68 12.18 -29.06
C LEU A 20 -15.84 11.05 -28.44
N LEU A 21 -16.24 9.79 -28.61
CA LEU A 21 -15.48 8.63 -28.14
C LEU A 21 -14.08 8.59 -28.75
N HIS A 22 -13.97 8.83 -30.06
CA HIS A 22 -12.68 8.89 -30.74
C HIS A 22 -11.77 9.97 -30.14
N LEU A 23 -12.28 11.21 -29.99
CA LEU A 23 -11.55 12.33 -29.40
C LEU A 23 -11.14 12.08 -27.95
N LEU A 24 -12.02 11.49 -27.14
CA LEU A 24 -11.70 11.12 -25.76
C LEU A 24 -10.59 10.06 -25.69
N ASN A 25 -10.61 9.08 -26.60
CA ASN A 25 -9.55 8.07 -26.70
C ASN A 25 -8.20 8.69 -27.12
N GLU A 26 -8.18 9.53 -28.16
CA GLU A 26 -6.97 10.26 -28.57
C GLU A 26 -6.41 11.10 -27.42
N ARG A 27 -7.29 11.85 -26.74
CA ARG A 27 -6.92 12.64 -25.56
C ARG A 27 -6.33 11.75 -24.47
N GLY A 28 -6.94 10.58 -24.20
CA GLY A 28 -6.43 9.59 -23.25
C GLY A 28 -5.03 9.11 -23.57
N ARG A 29 -4.73 8.83 -24.85
CA ARG A 29 -3.37 8.43 -25.28
C ARG A 29 -2.34 9.54 -25.07
N VAL A 30 -2.70 10.79 -25.35
CA VAL A 30 -1.83 11.96 -25.09
C VAL A 30 -1.59 12.12 -23.59
N VAL A 31 -2.64 11.99 -22.77
CA VAL A 31 -2.54 12.02 -21.30
C VAL A 31 -1.60 10.93 -20.78
N GLN A 32 -1.61 9.72 -21.34
CA GLN A 32 -0.69 8.64 -20.97
C GLN A 32 0.76 9.00 -21.28
N LYS A 33 1.05 9.48 -22.50
CA LYS A 33 2.39 9.95 -22.88
C LYS A 33 2.89 11.08 -21.98
N MET A 34 2.01 12.04 -21.67
CA MET A 34 2.32 13.11 -20.72
C MET A 34 2.62 12.57 -19.32
N GLY A 35 1.87 11.56 -18.86
CA GLY A 35 2.11 10.89 -17.59
C GLY A 35 3.45 10.18 -17.52
N GLU A 36 3.90 9.56 -18.62
CA GLU A 36 5.23 8.95 -18.73
C GLU A 36 6.33 10.00 -18.64
N GLN A 37 6.19 11.12 -19.35
CA GLN A 37 7.19 12.19 -19.32
C GLN A 37 7.28 12.87 -17.95
N LYS A 38 6.15 13.13 -17.29
CA LYS A 38 6.13 13.68 -15.91
C LYS A 38 6.87 12.80 -14.90
N LYS A 39 6.88 11.47 -15.10
CA LYS A 39 7.64 10.56 -14.22
C LYS A 39 9.16 10.70 -14.38
N LEU A 40 9.63 11.04 -15.58
CA LEU A 40 11.06 11.26 -15.83
C LEU A 40 11.59 12.54 -15.17
N GLU A 41 10.71 13.53 -15.00
CA GLU A 41 11.04 14.88 -14.52
C GLU A 41 10.57 15.14 -13.07
N ASP A 42 10.13 14.11 -12.33
CA ASP A 42 9.62 14.17 -10.94
C ASP A 42 8.50 15.22 -10.71
N PHE A 43 7.60 15.38 -11.69
CA PHE A 43 6.47 16.30 -11.57
C PHE A 43 5.24 15.64 -10.93
N LYS A 44 4.49 16.43 -10.14
CA LYS A 44 3.19 16.01 -9.58
C LYS A 44 2.19 15.66 -10.69
N GLN A 45 1.47 14.55 -10.50
CA GLN A 45 0.45 14.10 -11.46
C GLN A 45 -0.74 15.08 -11.54
N PHE A 46 -1.23 15.56 -10.39
CA PHE A 46 -2.29 16.56 -10.27
C PHE A 46 -1.75 17.99 -10.17
N ASN A 47 -2.31 18.91 -10.98
CA ASN A 47 -2.00 20.34 -10.93
C ASN A 47 -3.31 21.17 -11.02
N PRO A 48 -3.76 21.77 -9.90
CA PRO A 48 -5.02 22.52 -9.86
C PRO A 48 -4.97 23.83 -10.65
N VAL A 49 -3.79 24.42 -10.84
CA VAL A 49 -3.62 25.64 -11.65
C VAL A 49 -3.89 25.32 -13.11
N ARG A 50 -3.30 24.23 -13.62
CA ARG A 50 -3.52 23.80 -15.01
C ARG A 50 -4.97 23.41 -15.27
N GLU A 51 -5.61 22.74 -14.32
CA GLU A 51 -7.03 22.42 -14.45
C GLU A 51 -7.88 23.68 -14.57
N ARG A 52 -7.61 24.68 -13.70
CA ARG A 52 -8.31 25.97 -13.75
C ARG A 52 -8.10 26.71 -15.06
N GLU A 53 -6.88 26.74 -15.61
CA GLU A 53 -6.61 27.32 -16.93
C GLU A 53 -7.47 26.68 -18.02
N MET A 54 -7.55 25.34 -18.02
CA MET A 54 -8.35 24.60 -19.00
C MET A 54 -9.85 24.88 -18.83
N ILE A 55 -10.34 24.97 -17.59
CA ILE A 55 -11.73 25.31 -17.29
C ILE A 55 -12.07 26.75 -17.73
N ASN A 56 -11.15 27.69 -17.55
CA ASN A 56 -11.32 29.06 -18.03
C ASN A 56 -11.33 29.13 -19.56
N MET A 57 -10.46 28.36 -20.23
CA MET A 57 -10.46 28.24 -21.68
C MET A 57 -11.80 27.66 -22.17
N ILE A 58 -12.33 26.60 -21.56
CA ILE A 58 -13.64 26.07 -21.94
C ILE A 58 -14.74 27.13 -21.81
N ALA A 59 -14.69 27.95 -20.76
CA ALA A 59 -15.65 29.04 -20.58
C ALA A 59 -15.55 30.13 -21.66
N SER A 60 -14.34 30.47 -22.10
CA SER A 60 -14.14 31.53 -23.10
C SER A 60 -14.53 31.12 -24.52
N TYR A 61 -14.56 29.81 -24.82
CA TYR A 61 -14.90 29.27 -26.13
C TYR A 61 -16.29 28.62 -26.20
N ASN A 62 -17.09 28.67 -25.12
CA ASN A 62 -18.43 28.08 -25.14
C ASN A 62 -19.43 29.01 -25.82
N GLU A 63 -19.70 28.75 -27.10
CA GLU A 63 -20.75 29.40 -27.89
C GLU A 63 -21.99 28.49 -28.08
N GLY A 64 -21.98 27.32 -27.44
CA GLY A 64 -22.99 26.29 -27.60
C GLY A 64 -24.26 26.50 -26.75
N PRO A 65 -25.27 25.64 -26.94
CA PRO A 65 -26.56 25.76 -26.24
C PRO A 65 -26.50 25.34 -24.76
N PHE A 66 -25.41 24.70 -24.31
CA PHE A 66 -25.23 24.32 -22.91
C PHE A 66 -24.69 25.48 -22.10
N GLU A 67 -25.22 25.64 -20.87
CA GLU A 67 -24.65 26.59 -19.91
C GLU A 67 -23.17 26.27 -19.63
N THR A 68 -22.36 27.32 -19.52
CA THR A 68 -20.92 27.18 -19.28
C THR A 68 -20.59 26.35 -18.05
N ILE A 69 -21.37 26.47 -16.97
CA ILE A 69 -21.18 25.68 -15.74
C ILE A 69 -21.34 24.17 -16.01
N THR A 70 -22.32 23.78 -16.82
CA THR A 70 -22.55 22.38 -17.21
C THR A 70 -21.37 21.85 -18.03
N MET A 71 -20.91 22.62 -19.02
CA MET A 71 -19.74 22.23 -19.81
C MET A 71 -18.50 22.08 -18.95
N GLN A 72 -18.23 23.02 -18.05
CA GLN A 72 -17.11 22.92 -17.11
C GLN A 72 -17.20 21.65 -16.26
N HIS A 73 -18.39 21.25 -15.81
CA HIS A 73 -18.56 20.02 -15.03
C HIS A 73 -18.24 18.75 -15.85
N ILE A 74 -18.74 18.65 -17.09
CA ILE A 74 -18.43 17.53 -17.99
C ILE A 74 -16.92 17.41 -18.19
N PHE A 75 -16.24 18.53 -18.46
CA PHE A 75 -14.79 18.53 -18.64
C PHE A 75 -14.03 18.18 -17.37
N LYS A 76 -14.47 18.61 -16.18
CA LYS A 76 -13.88 18.15 -14.91
C LYS A 76 -13.95 16.63 -14.75
N THR A 77 -15.06 16.02 -15.15
CA THR A 77 -15.21 14.55 -15.14
C THR A 77 -14.20 13.89 -16.08
N ILE A 78 -14.02 14.44 -17.29
CA ILE A 78 -12.98 13.97 -18.23
C ILE A 78 -11.58 14.10 -17.60
N PHE A 79 -11.30 15.21 -16.92
CA PHE A 79 -10.00 15.45 -16.28
C PHE A 79 -9.74 14.47 -15.14
N LYS A 80 -10.75 14.19 -14.32
CA LYS A 80 -10.68 13.18 -13.27
C LYS A 80 -10.38 11.78 -13.83
N ALA A 81 -11.14 11.33 -14.84
CA ALA A 81 -10.89 10.05 -15.50
C ALA A 81 -9.48 9.96 -16.12
N SER A 82 -8.95 11.09 -16.58
CA SER A 82 -7.59 11.19 -17.13
C SER A 82 -6.51 11.03 -16.06
N LEU A 83 -6.73 11.58 -14.87
CA LEU A 83 -5.83 11.41 -13.73
C LEU A 83 -5.81 9.95 -13.29
N GLU A 84 -6.99 9.33 -13.15
CA GLU A 84 -7.14 7.91 -12.80
C GLU A 84 -6.44 6.99 -13.82
N LEU A 85 -6.48 7.33 -15.11
CA LEU A 85 -5.75 6.60 -16.16
C LEU A 85 -4.23 6.62 -15.95
N GLN A 86 -3.67 7.74 -15.46
CA GLN A 86 -2.24 7.85 -15.14
C GLN A 86 -1.87 7.03 -13.88
N GLU A 87 -2.72 7.09 -12.84
CA GLU A 87 -2.53 6.34 -11.58
C GLU A 87 -2.59 4.82 -11.79
N ILE A 88 -3.52 4.34 -12.62
CA ILE A 88 -3.63 2.91 -12.93
C ILE A 88 -2.34 2.41 -13.58
N ASN A 89 -1.75 3.19 -14.50
CA ASN A 89 -0.51 2.80 -15.17
C ASN A 89 0.70 2.79 -14.22
N SER A 90 0.79 3.69 -13.24
CA SER A 90 1.85 3.62 -12.22
C SER A 90 1.67 2.42 -11.30
N ARG A 91 0.46 2.16 -10.78
CA ARG A 91 0.19 1.01 -9.90
C ARG A 91 0.47 -0.34 -10.59
N ASN A 92 0.23 -0.44 -11.90
CA ASN A 92 0.47 -1.67 -12.67
C ASN A 92 1.96 -2.01 -12.82
N ALA A 93 2.86 -1.04 -12.65
CA ALA A 93 4.30 -1.26 -12.74
C ALA A 93 4.92 -1.80 -11.44
N LEU A 94 4.21 -1.64 -10.30
CA LEU A 94 4.72 -2.00 -8.99
C LEU A 94 4.88 -3.51 -8.82
N LEU A 95 5.97 -3.93 -8.16
CA LEU A 95 6.28 -5.32 -7.81
C LEU A 95 5.22 -5.95 -6.91
N VAL A 96 4.67 -5.16 -5.98
CA VAL A 96 3.59 -5.59 -5.07
C VAL A 96 2.24 -5.84 -5.78
N SER A 97 2.09 -5.45 -7.04
CA SER A 97 0.80 -5.48 -7.72
C SER A 97 0.43 -6.86 -8.26
N ARG A 98 -0.88 -7.18 -8.24
CA ARG A 98 -1.42 -8.39 -8.89
C ARG A 98 -1.19 -8.42 -10.40
N LYS A 99 -1.03 -7.26 -11.04
CA LYS A 99 -0.71 -7.21 -12.47
C LYS A 99 0.71 -7.70 -12.73
N LYS A 100 1.66 -7.41 -11.83
CA LYS A 100 3.02 -7.93 -11.92
C LYS A 100 3.09 -9.42 -11.56
N LYS A 101 2.40 -9.83 -10.49
CA LYS A 101 2.32 -11.24 -10.05
C LYS A 101 0.85 -11.63 -9.78
N LYS A 102 0.25 -12.39 -10.70
CA LYS A 102 -1.16 -12.79 -10.59
C LYS A 102 -1.43 -13.74 -9.41
N VAL A 103 -0.48 -14.64 -9.14
CA VAL A 103 -0.57 -15.64 -8.07
C VAL A 103 -0.24 -15.00 -6.72
N ASN A 104 -1.02 -15.32 -5.68
CA ASN A 104 -0.76 -14.84 -4.31
C ASN A 104 0.66 -15.22 -3.86
N THR A 105 1.33 -14.31 -3.16
CA THR A 105 2.53 -14.67 -2.39
C THR A 105 2.12 -15.49 -1.18
N ILE A 106 2.85 -16.58 -0.93
CA ILE A 106 2.77 -17.39 0.27
C ILE A 106 4.06 -17.14 1.05
N VAL A 107 3.93 -16.79 2.33
CA VAL A 107 5.07 -16.55 3.21
C VAL A 107 5.15 -17.71 4.19
N ASP A 108 6.24 -18.46 4.14
CA ASP A 108 6.52 -19.54 5.08
C ASP A 108 7.20 -18.97 6.33
N VAL A 109 6.57 -19.14 7.48
CA VAL A 109 7.11 -18.78 8.79
C VAL A 109 7.15 -20.05 9.63
N LYS A 110 8.30 -20.73 9.64
CA LYS A 110 8.55 -21.94 10.43
C LYS A 110 7.52 -23.07 10.14
N GLY A 111 7.17 -23.25 8.87
CA GLY A 111 6.19 -24.24 8.41
C GLY A 111 4.76 -23.71 8.32
N GLU A 112 4.47 -22.53 8.87
CA GLU A 112 3.18 -21.88 8.70
C GLU A 112 3.12 -21.09 7.40
N LEU A 113 2.22 -21.50 6.50
CA LEU A 113 2.09 -20.94 5.17
C LEU A 113 1.04 -19.82 5.14
N LEU A 114 1.47 -18.59 5.44
CA LEU A 114 0.59 -17.42 5.44
C LEU A 114 0.18 -17.05 4.01
N GLY A 115 -1.13 -16.88 3.79
CA GLY A 115 -1.71 -16.50 2.50
C GLY A 115 -2.20 -17.66 1.63
N ASN A 116 -2.13 -18.91 2.14
CA ASN A 116 -2.53 -20.13 1.41
C ASN A 116 -4.06 -20.37 1.33
N GLY A 117 -4.86 -19.43 1.83
CA GLY A 117 -6.32 -19.54 1.92
C GLY A 117 -6.85 -19.98 3.29
N ARG A 118 -5.99 -20.42 4.21
CA ARG A 118 -6.34 -20.66 5.62
C ARG A 118 -6.15 -19.39 6.44
N GLN A 119 -6.94 -19.25 7.50
CA GLN A 119 -6.80 -18.16 8.46
C GLN A 119 -5.74 -18.53 9.50
N THR A 120 -4.90 -17.56 9.83
CA THR A 120 -3.79 -17.71 10.78
C THR A 120 -3.95 -16.68 11.89
N PHE A 121 -3.65 -17.08 13.12
CA PHE A 121 -3.72 -16.21 14.29
C PHE A 121 -2.32 -15.93 14.84
N ILE A 122 -2.04 -14.65 15.08
CA ILE A 122 -0.82 -14.18 15.74
C ILE A 122 -1.23 -13.65 17.10
N MET A 123 -0.78 -14.29 18.18
CA MET A 123 -1.15 -13.95 19.55
C MET A 123 0.10 -13.61 20.38
N GLY A 124 -0.07 -12.99 21.53
CA GLY A 124 1.05 -12.69 22.43
C GLY A 124 0.98 -11.30 23.04
N PRO A 125 1.86 -10.98 23.98
CA PRO A 125 1.76 -9.77 24.77
C PRO A 125 2.08 -8.50 23.96
N CYS A 126 1.60 -7.36 24.48
CA CYS A 126 1.88 -6.06 23.90
C CYS A 126 3.37 -5.70 24.05
N ALA A 127 3.93 -5.88 25.24
CA ALA A 127 5.33 -5.67 25.56
C ALA A 127 5.91 -6.95 26.17
N VAL A 128 7.21 -7.14 26.00
CA VAL A 128 7.96 -8.16 26.74
C VAL A 128 8.40 -7.52 28.05
N GLU A 129 7.98 -8.11 29.17
CA GLU A 129 8.21 -7.54 30.51
C GLU A 129 9.08 -8.44 31.38
N SER A 130 8.99 -9.76 31.20
CA SER A 130 9.88 -10.73 31.84
C SER A 130 9.79 -12.09 31.14
N LEU A 131 10.77 -12.96 31.39
CA LEU A 131 10.77 -14.33 30.88
C LEU A 131 9.50 -15.11 31.31
N GLU A 132 9.14 -15.04 32.59
CA GLU A 132 8.00 -15.77 33.14
C GLU A 132 6.67 -15.30 32.52
N GLN A 133 6.51 -13.98 32.34
CA GLN A 133 5.33 -13.38 31.71
C GLN A 133 5.15 -13.89 30.27
N VAL A 134 6.22 -13.98 29.48
CA VAL A 134 6.16 -14.47 28.11
C VAL A 134 5.94 -15.99 28.07
N ARG A 135 6.59 -16.76 28.94
CA ARG A 135 6.40 -18.23 29.04
C ARG A 135 4.96 -18.62 29.36
N GLN A 136 4.31 -17.92 30.29
CA GLN A 136 2.91 -18.19 30.62
C GLN A 136 1.98 -18.02 29.42
N VAL A 137 2.20 -16.97 28.61
CA VAL A 137 1.43 -16.74 27.38
C VAL A 137 1.72 -17.80 26.33
N ALA A 138 3.00 -18.15 26.12
CA ALA A 138 3.40 -19.20 25.18
C ALA A 138 2.79 -20.56 25.54
N GLN A 139 2.78 -20.93 26.83
CA GLN A 139 2.15 -22.15 27.30
C GLN A 139 0.65 -22.17 27.02
N ALA A 140 -0.05 -21.06 27.26
CA ALA A 140 -1.48 -20.95 26.97
C ALA A 140 -1.76 -21.04 25.47
N MET A 141 -0.94 -20.40 24.64
CA MET A 141 -1.04 -20.48 23.17
C MET A 141 -0.82 -21.89 22.65
N LYS A 142 0.19 -22.61 23.16
CA LYS A 142 0.49 -23.97 22.72
C LYS A 142 -0.64 -24.94 23.03
N LYS A 143 -1.31 -24.77 24.19
CA LYS A 143 -2.54 -25.54 24.54
C LYS A 143 -3.68 -25.34 23.54
N GLN A 144 -3.71 -24.21 22.82
CA GLN A 144 -4.69 -23.90 21.78
C GLN A 144 -4.21 -24.29 20.36
N GLY A 145 -3.04 -24.91 20.24
CA GLY A 145 -2.46 -25.28 18.93
C GLY A 145 -1.95 -24.10 18.11
N LEU A 146 -1.68 -22.94 18.75
CA LEU A 146 -1.14 -21.77 18.06
C LEU A 146 0.38 -21.86 17.94
N THR A 147 0.92 -21.35 16.83
CA THR A 147 2.34 -21.46 16.45
C THR A 147 3.04 -20.11 16.25
N LEU A 148 2.29 -19.03 16.01
CA LEU A 148 2.85 -17.69 15.81
C LEU A 148 2.65 -16.80 17.03
N MET A 149 3.75 -16.43 17.69
CA MET A 149 3.73 -15.51 18.82
C MET A 149 4.31 -14.15 18.48
N ARG A 150 3.64 -13.08 18.90
CA ARG A 150 4.16 -11.71 18.87
C ARG A 150 4.63 -11.25 20.24
N GLY A 151 5.67 -10.42 20.28
CA GLY A 151 6.13 -9.74 21.50
C GLY A 151 6.76 -8.40 21.16
N GLY A 152 6.54 -7.39 22.00
CA GLY A 152 7.13 -6.06 21.79
C GLY A 152 8.42 -5.91 22.59
N ALA A 153 9.56 -6.24 21.99
CA ALA A 153 10.87 -5.98 22.59
C ALA A 153 11.22 -4.48 22.60
N PHE A 154 10.85 -3.78 21.51
CA PHE A 154 10.91 -2.32 21.39
C PHE A 154 9.48 -1.77 21.31
N LYS A 155 9.21 -0.66 22.01
CA LYS A 155 7.89 -0.03 22.09
C LYS A 155 7.94 1.42 21.60
N PRO A 156 7.33 1.76 20.45
CA PRO A 156 7.23 3.15 20.04
C PRO A 156 6.18 3.86 20.92
N ARG A 157 6.64 4.71 21.84
CA ARG A 157 5.79 5.46 22.78
C ARG A 157 5.61 6.91 22.32
N THR A 158 4.48 7.50 22.71
CA THR A 158 4.26 8.94 22.55
C THR A 158 5.05 9.72 23.60
N SER A 159 5.10 9.22 24.84
CA SER A 159 5.88 9.79 25.93
C SER A 159 7.26 9.12 26.02
N PRO A 160 8.36 9.88 26.18
CA PRO A 160 9.68 9.31 26.39
C PRO A 160 9.87 8.69 27.78
N TYR A 161 9.00 9.03 28.75
CA TYR A 161 9.07 8.52 30.14
C TYR A 161 8.32 7.20 30.34
N ASP A 162 7.58 6.80 29.32
CA ASP A 162 6.92 5.51 29.30
C ASP A 162 7.93 4.37 29.12
N PHE A 163 7.54 3.15 29.51
CA PHE A 163 8.32 1.94 29.21
C PHE A 163 8.56 1.79 27.69
N GLN A 164 9.83 1.81 27.29
CA GLN A 164 10.28 1.75 25.89
C GLN A 164 10.50 0.30 25.40
N GLY A 165 10.30 -0.70 26.27
CA GLY A 165 10.65 -2.09 26.00
C GLY A 165 12.01 -2.47 26.58
N LEU A 166 12.27 -3.77 26.72
CA LEU A 166 13.56 -4.30 27.19
C LEU A 166 14.65 -4.28 26.09
N GLY A 167 14.30 -3.92 24.85
CA GLY A 167 15.22 -3.92 23.73
C GLY A 167 15.81 -5.30 23.47
N ILE A 168 17.13 -5.41 23.44
CA ILE A 168 17.84 -6.66 23.14
C ILE A 168 17.49 -7.78 24.11
N GLU A 169 17.47 -7.52 25.42
CA GLU A 169 17.08 -8.51 26.43
C GLU A 169 15.65 -9.04 26.17
N GLY A 170 14.76 -8.18 25.66
CA GLY A 170 13.43 -8.60 25.24
C GLY A 170 13.42 -9.54 24.04
N LEU A 171 14.36 -9.37 23.10
CA LEU A 171 14.54 -10.29 21.96
C LEU A 171 15.13 -11.63 22.41
N GLU A 172 16.10 -11.62 23.33
CA GLU A 172 16.68 -12.83 23.93
C GLU A 172 15.63 -13.65 24.65
N ILE A 173 14.78 -13.01 25.47
CA ILE A 173 13.63 -13.65 26.13
C ILE A 173 12.70 -14.28 25.10
N LEU A 174 12.37 -13.56 24.02
CA LEU A 174 11.47 -14.09 22.99
C LEU A 174 12.06 -15.31 22.30
N ARG A 175 13.35 -15.28 21.92
CA ARG A 175 14.03 -16.41 21.29
C ARG A 175 14.06 -17.62 22.21
N GLN A 176 14.41 -17.42 23.48
CA GLN A 176 14.43 -18.49 24.49
C GLN A 176 13.05 -19.18 24.61
N VAL A 177 11.98 -18.40 24.72
CA VAL A 177 10.61 -18.95 24.82
C VAL A 177 10.19 -19.64 23.51
N ALA A 178 10.57 -19.09 22.37
CA ALA A 178 10.24 -19.65 21.08
C ALA A 178 10.89 -21.01 20.83
N ASP A 179 12.13 -21.20 21.28
CA ASP A 179 12.84 -22.47 21.19
C ASP A 179 12.24 -23.51 22.13
N GLU A 180 11.86 -23.10 23.34
CA GLU A 180 11.26 -24.00 24.32
C GLU A 180 9.87 -24.51 23.90
N PHE A 181 9.02 -23.63 23.37
CA PHE A 181 7.62 -23.96 23.04
C PHE A 181 7.41 -24.30 21.57
N ASP A 182 8.49 -24.30 20.78
CA ASP A 182 8.47 -24.45 19.33
C ASP A 182 7.44 -23.49 18.70
N LEU A 183 7.69 -22.20 18.86
CA LEU A 183 6.90 -21.10 18.29
C LEU A 183 7.75 -20.31 17.31
N ALA A 184 7.08 -19.56 16.43
CA ALA A 184 7.72 -18.54 15.60
C ALA A 184 7.44 -17.14 16.18
N ILE A 185 8.46 -16.29 16.22
CA ILE A 185 8.42 -14.97 16.84
C ILE A 185 8.28 -13.85 15.84
N ILE A 186 7.35 -12.94 16.15
CA ILE A 186 7.18 -11.65 15.50
C ILE A 186 7.48 -10.54 16.52
N SER A 187 8.48 -9.70 16.25
CA SER A 187 8.80 -8.54 17.09
C SER A 187 9.01 -7.29 16.25
N GLU A 188 8.72 -6.13 16.84
CA GLU A 188 8.86 -4.84 16.18
C GLU A 188 10.29 -4.33 16.26
N ILE A 189 10.83 -3.91 15.12
CA ILE A 189 12.14 -3.26 15.01
C ILE A 189 11.92 -1.79 14.64
N LEU A 190 12.60 -0.89 15.34
CA LEU A 190 12.41 0.55 15.20
C LEU A 190 13.52 1.23 14.40
N ASN A 191 14.75 0.74 14.51
CA ASN A 191 15.93 1.35 13.91
C ASN A 191 16.53 0.44 12.83
N PRO A 192 16.89 0.98 11.65
CA PRO A 192 17.64 0.24 10.62
C PRO A 192 18.85 -0.53 11.16
N ASN A 193 19.56 0.03 12.14
CA ASN A 193 20.79 -0.58 12.69
C ASN A 193 20.52 -1.86 13.49
N ASP A 194 19.29 -2.06 13.98
CA ASP A 194 18.92 -3.22 14.78
C ASP A 194 18.45 -4.40 13.89
N VAL A 195 18.29 -4.18 12.58
CA VAL A 195 17.72 -5.18 11.66
C VAL A 195 18.59 -6.42 11.57
N GLU A 196 19.91 -6.27 11.35
CA GLU A 196 20.84 -7.40 11.22
C GLU A 196 20.89 -8.22 12.51
N PHE A 197 21.00 -7.56 13.66
CA PHE A 197 21.02 -8.22 14.97
C PHE A 197 19.71 -8.98 15.24
N ALA A 198 18.56 -8.42 14.88
CA ALA A 198 17.27 -9.05 15.11
C ALA A 198 17.10 -10.38 14.35
N LEU A 199 17.85 -10.62 13.27
CA LEU A 199 17.72 -11.82 12.44
C LEU A 199 17.95 -13.13 13.21
N ASP A 200 18.76 -13.09 14.26
CA ASP A 200 19.08 -14.25 15.11
C ASP A 200 17.97 -14.56 16.13
N TYR A 201 17.08 -13.59 16.41
CA TYR A 201 16.07 -13.71 17.46
C TYR A 201 14.66 -13.88 16.92
N VAL A 202 14.34 -13.23 15.79
CA VAL A 202 12.97 -13.20 15.25
C VAL A 202 12.82 -14.02 13.97
N ASP A 203 11.64 -14.61 13.82
CA ASP A 203 11.22 -15.32 12.61
C ASP A 203 10.52 -14.37 11.63
N THR A 204 10.02 -13.24 12.11
CA THR A 204 9.38 -12.18 11.30
C THR A 204 9.65 -10.81 11.91
N ILE A 205 10.07 -9.85 11.09
CA ILE A 205 10.28 -8.46 11.50
C ILE A 205 8.96 -7.70 11.35
N GLN A 206 8.46 -7.09 12.41
CA GLN A 206 7.33 -6.15 12.33
C GLN A 206 7.85 -4.72 12.12
N VAL A 207 7.29 -4.03 11.14
CA VAL A 207 7.41 -2.57 11.00
C VAL A 207 6.12 -1.93 11.50
N GLY A 208 6.21 -1.16 12.57
CA GLY A 208 5.05 -0.52 13.19
C GLY A 208 4.44 0.60 12.35
N ALA A 209 3.19 0.96 12.66
CA ALA A 209 2.43 1.99 11.94
C ALA A 209 3.15 3.35 11.89
N ARG A 210 3.83 3.75 12.98
CA ARG A 210 4.59 5.01 13.03
C ARG A 210 5.82 5.01 12.13
N ASN A 211 6.32 3.82 11.79
CA ASN A 211 7.49 3.62 10.94
C ASN A 211 7.13 3.19 9.51
N MET A 212 5.86 3.17 9.13
CA MET A 212 5.45 2.80 7.75
C MET A 212 6.07 3.73 6.69
N GLN A 213 6.45 4.96 7.05
CA GLN A 213 7.16 5.91 6.16
C GLN A 213 8.61 6.16 6.59
N ASN A 214 9.17 5.33 7.47
CA ASN A 214 10.59 5.35 7.77
C ASN A 214 11.34 4.60 6.65
N PHE A 215 11.60 5.30 5.53
CA PHE A 215 12.11 4.69 4.31
C PHE A 215 13.49 4.02 4.47
N GLU A 216 14.34 4.50 5.39
CA GLU A 216 15.59 3.82 5.71
C GLU A 216 15.35 2.47 6.37
N LEU A 217 14.38 2.38 7.28
CA LEU A 217 14.01 1.11 7.90
C LEU A 217 13.41 0.15 6.86
N LEU A 218 12.53 0.64 5.99
CA LEU A 218 11.97 -0.17 4.89
C LEU A 218 13.06 -0.70 3.96
N ARG A 219 14.05 0.12 3.62
CA ARG A 219 15.21 -0.30 2.82
C ARG A 219 16.05 -1.34 3.56
N ALA A 220 16.30 -1.16 4.86
CA ALA A 220 17.08 -2.10 5.66
C ALA A 220 16.39 -3.47 5.74
N VAL A 221 15.10 -3.53 6.09
CA VAL A 221 14.35 -4.80 6.14
C VAL A 221 14.14 -5.41 4.75
N GLY A 222 14.18 -4.59 3.70
CA GLY A 222 14.11 -5.05 2.31
C GLY A 222 15.37 -5.76 1.81
N LYS A 223 16.52 -5.57 2.47
CA LYS A 223 17.82 -6.17 2.09
C LYS A 223 18.06 -7.54 2.72
N VAL A 224 17.30 -7.90 3.76
CA VAL A 224 17.46 -9.16 4.49
C VAL A 224 16.47 -10.21 3.99
N LYS A 225 16.78 -11.50 4.21
CA LYS A 225 15.90 -12.62 3.85
C LYS A 225 15.07 -13.06 5.05
N LYS A 226 14.21 -12.17 5.54
CA LYS A 226 13.32 -12.43 6.68
C LYS A 226 11.91 -11.90 6.36
N PRO A 227 10.84 -12.66 6.66
CA PRO A 227 9.47 -12.17 6.53
C PRO A 227 9.25 -10.82 7.21
N VAL A 228 8.46 -9.94 6.59
CA VAL A 228 8.14 -8.61 7.11
C VAL A 228 6.64 -8.44 7.31
N LEU A 229 6.24 -8.10 8.53
CA LEU A 229 4.88 -7.67 8.88
C LEU A 229 4.82 -6.14 8.87
N LEU A 230 4.41 -5.55 7.75
CA LEU A 230 4.24 -4.11 7.61
C LEU A 230 2.86 -3.66 8.09
N LYS A 231 2.81 -2.81 9.12
CA LYS A 231 1.57 -2.17 9.57
C LYS A 231 1.27 -0.89 8.79
N ARG A 232 0.00 -0.69 8.43
CA ARG A 232 -0.47 0.56 7.84
C ARG A 232 -0.31 1.72 8.82
N GLY A 233 0.17 2.85 8.33
CA GLY A 233 0.33 4.10 9.08
C GLY A 233 -0.99 4.69 9.53
N LEU A 234 -0.96 5.47 10.61
CA LEU A 234 -2.16 5.98 11.31
C LEU A 234 -3.12 6.73 10.40
N ALA A 235 -2.58 7.53 9.46
CA ALA A 235 -3.34 8.32 8.50
C ALA A 235 -2.96 7.99 7.04
N ALA A 236 -2.26 6.88 6.82
CA ALA A 236 -1.80 6.51 5.50
C ALA A 236 -2.97 6.11 4.60
N THR A 237 -2.99 6.62 3.37
CA THR A 237 -3.83 6.12 2.29
C THR A 237 -3.46 4.68 1.92
N ILE A 238 -4.33 4.01 1.16
CA ILE A 238 -4.00 2.68 0.61
C ILE A 238 -2.80 2.76 -0.33
N ASP A 239 -2.69 3.84 -1.11
CA ASP A 239 -1.54 4.03 -2.01
C ASP A 239 -0.23 4.17 -1.27
N GLU A 240 -0.17 5.00 -0.23
CA GLU A 240 1.04 5.14 0.58
C GLU A 240 1.44 3.82 1.23
N PHE A 241 0.47 3.01 1.65
CA PHE A 241 0.74 1.69 2.21
C PHE A 241 1.29 0.70 1.17
N ILE A 242 0.74 0.70 -0.05
CA ILE A 242 1.23 -0.11 -1.17
C ILE A 242 2.66 0.31 -1.55
N HIS A 243 2.95 1.62 -1.63
CA HIS A 243 4.28 2.10 -1.96
C HIS A 243 5.30 1.82 -0.85
N ALA A 244 4.89 1.84 0.42
CA ALA A 244 5.75 1.40 1.52
C ALA A 244 6.15 -0.08 1.39
N ALA A 245 5.23 -0.95 0.96
CA ALA A 245 5.55 -2.33 0.64
C ALA A 245 6.48 -2.44 -0.59
N GLU A 246 6.32 -1.57 -1.60
CA GLU A 246 7.21 -1.51 -2.76
C GLU A 246 8.66 -1.17 -2.37
N TYR A 247 8.87 -0.28 -1.39
CA TYR A 247 10.22 0.02 -0.88
C TYR A 247 10.95 -1.23 -0.37
N ILE A 248 10.23 -2.16 0.25
CA ILE A 248 10.78 -3.43 0.75
C ILE A 248 11.07 -4.36 -0.43
N MET A 249 10.06 -4.60 -1.30
CA MET A 249 10.20 -5.50 -2.45
C MET A 249 11.27 -5.06 -3.45
N ALA A 250 11.44 -3.75 -3.65
CA ALA A 250 12.45 -3.19 -4.55
C ALA A 250 13.89 -3.45 -4.09
N GLN A 251 14.11 -3.77 -2.81
CA GLN A 251 15.43 -4.18 -2.29
C GLN A 251 15.66 -5.70 -2.38
N GLY A 252 14.64 -6.48 -2.74
CA GLY A 252 14.76 -7.92 -3.00
C GLY A 252 14.07 -8.85 -2.00
N ASN A 253 13.47 -8.34 -0.92
CA ASN A 253 12.70 -9.14 0.04
C ASN A 253 11.21 -9.16 -0.35
N ASN A 254 10.68 -10.34 -0.68
CA ASN A 254 9.42 -10.52 -1.42
C ASN A 254 8.41 -11.51 -0.81
#